data_AF-A0A9N8PNV1-F1
#
_entry.id   AF-A0A9N8PNV1-F1
#
_cell.length_a   1.000
_cell.length_b   1.000
_cell.length_c   1.000
_cell.angle_alpha   90.00
_cell.angle_beta   90.00
_cell.angle_gamma   90.00
#
_symmetry.space_group_name_H-M   'P 1'
#
loop_
_entity.id
_entity.type
_entity.pdbx_description
1 polymer ?
#
loop_
_entity_poly.entity_id
_entity_poly.type
_entity_poly.pdbx_seq_one_letter_code
_entity_poly.pdbx_strand_id
1 'polypeptide(L)' 'MLLEKGTKKADEAGLDMYLQASLMGAELYKKFGFEVVSVEEIDLSQWGVDKVDTRTYMKRVTRGVRQ' A
#
# COMPACT_ATOMS: atom_id res chain seq x y z
N MET A 1 -1.65 11.96 -12.48
CA MET A 1 -0.74 10.85 -12.09
C MET A 1 -1.52 9.55 -11.92
N LEU A 2 -0.92 8.35 -12.07
CA LEU A 2 -1.66 7.06 -12.03
C LEU A 2 -2.41 6.82 -10.71
N LEU A 3 -1.78 7.17 -9.57
CA LEU A 3 -2.37 7.02 -8.24
C LEU A 3 -3.64 7.85 -8.06
N GLU A 4 -3.63 9.13 -8.45
CA GLU A 4 -4.80 10.01 -8.37
C GLU A 4 -6.01 9.44 -9.12
N LYS A 5 -5.77 8.96 -10.36
CA LYS A 5 -6.83 8.36 -11.17
C LYS A 5 -7.37 7.07 -10.54
N GLY A 6 -6.48 6.24 -10.00
CA GLY A 6 -6.85 4.98 -9.35
C GLY A 6 -7.65 5.20 -8.07
N THR A 7 -7.15 6.04 -7.17
CA THR A 7 -7.83 6.30 -5.87
C THR A 7 -9.17 6.98 -6.08
N LYS A 8 -9.28 7.90 -7.05
CA LYS A 8 -10.56 8.54 -7.37
C LYS A 8 -11.59 7.52 -7.85
N LYS A 9 -11.21 6.62 -8.77
CA LYS A 9 -12.13 5.59 -9.27
C LYS A 9 -12.55 4.60 -8.18
N ALA A 10 -11.65 4.27 -7.26
CA ALA A 10 -11.97 3.43 -6.11
C ALA A 10 -12.93 4.13 -5.13
N ASP A 11 -12.74 5.43 -4.88
CA ASP A 11 -13.66 6.23 -4.06
C ASP A 11 -15.06 6.31 -4.70
N GLU A 12 -15.14 6.53 -6.01
CA GLU A 12 -16.42 6.52 -6.76
C GLU A 12 -17.14 5.17 -6.68
N ALA A 13 -16.38 4.08 -6.62
CA ALA A 13 -16.92 2.72 -6.49
C ALA A 13 -17.18 2.29 -5.03
N GLY A 14 -16.85 3.12 -4.04
CA GLY A 14 -16.97 2.76 -2.62
C GLY A 14 -16.03 1.61 -2.20
N LEU A 15 -14.89 1.46 -2.86
CA LEU A 15 -13.97 0.34 -2.63
C LEU A 15 -12.79 0.74 -1.74
N ASP A 16 -12.54 -0.07 -0.73
CA ASP A 16 -11.30 -0.04 0.03
C ASP A 16 -10.14 -0.53 -0.85
N MET A 17 -8.95 0.01 -0.60
CA MET A 17 -7.74 -0.36 -1.34
C MET A 17 -6.69 -0.93 -0.41
N TYR A 18 -5.98 -1.94 -0.91
CA TYR A 18 -4.86 -2.60 -0.23
C TYR A 18 -3.68 -2.68 -1.18
N LEU A 19 -2.48 -2.46 -0.65
CA LEU A 19 -1.25 -2.62 -1.43
C LEU A 19 -0.09 -3.06 -0.53
N GLN A 20 0.94 -3.58 -1.19
CA GLN A 20 2.24 -3.78 -0.60
C GLN A 20 3.21 -2.77 -1.24
N ALA A 21 3.99 -2.10 -0.41
CA ALA A 21 5.00 -1.12 -0.81
C ALA A 21 6.38 -1.51 -0.28
N SER A 22 7.42 -1.01 -0.94
CA SER A 22 8.74 -0.91 -0.32
C SER A 22 8.72 0.17 0.76
N LEU A 23 9.72 0.16 1.65
CA LEU A 23 9.87 1.18 2.68
C LEU A 23 9.93 2.61 2.09
N MET A 24 10.66 2.79 0.97
CA MET A 24 10.72 4.07 0.26
C MET A 24 9.40 4.45 -0.40
N GLY A 25 8.69 3.49 -0.99
CA GLY A 25 7.41 3.73 -1.66
C GLY A 25 6.28 4.07 -0.69
N ALA A 26 6.32 3.55 0.54
CA ALA A 26 5.29 3.76 1.55
C ALA A 26 5.02 5.26 1.83
N GLU A 27 6.07 6.08 1.87
CA GLU A 27 5.95 7.53 2.09
C GLU A 27 5.19 8.25 0.97
N LEU A 28 5.27 7.75 -0.27
CA LEU A 28 4.46 8.27 -1.37
C LEU A 28 2.98 7.92 -1.16
N TYR A 29 2.67 6.66 -0.84
CA TYR A 29 1.29 6.20 -0.68
C TYR A 29 0.58 6.85 0.52
N LYS A 30 1.30 7.19 1.59
CA LYS A 30 0.76 7.97 2.73
C LYS A 30 0.11 9.28 2.27
N LYS A 31 0.72 9.98 1.30
CA LYS A 31 0.17 11.23 0.74
C LYS A 31 -1.19 11.03 0.04
N PHE A 32 -1.49 9.80 -0.37
CA PHE A 32 -2.76 9.43 -1.01
C PHE A 32 -3.80 8.89 -0.01
N GLY A 33 -3.50 8.88 1.29
CA GLY A 33 -4.40 8.43 2.36
C GLY A 33 -4.30 6.94 2.66
N PHE A 34 -3.22 6.28 2.24
CA PHE A 34 -2.91 4.93 2.71
C PHE A 34 -2.27 4.98 4.10
N GLU A 35 -2.68 4.06 4.95
CA GLU A 35 -2.17 3.85 6.29
C GLU A 35 -1.41 2.53 6.34
N VAL A 36 -0.31 2.49 7.10
CA VAL A 36 0.47 1.28 7.33
C VAL A 36 -0.31 0.35 8.25
N VAL A 37 -0.46 -0.91 7.83
CA VAL A 37 -1.09 -1.98 8.61
C VAL A 37 -0.02 -2.84 9.29
N SER A 38 0.99 -3.24 8.54
CA SER A 38 2.12 -4.03 9.05
C SER A 38 3.39 -3.79 8.23
N VAL A 39 4.52 -4.05 8.85
CA VAL A 39 5.84 -4.05 8.21
C VAL A 39 6.48 -5.39 8.54
N GLU A 40 6.95 -6.08 7.51
CA GLU A 40 7.58 -7.39 7.64
C GLU A 40 8.95 -7.39 6.98
N GLU A 41 9.91 -8.02 7.65
CA GLU A 41 11.22 -8.30 7.10
C GLU A 41 11.26 -9.75 6.65
N ILE A 42 11.57 -9.95 5.38
CA ILE A 42 11.63 -11.27 4.77
C ILE A 42 13.08 -11.56 4.44
N ASP A 43 13.64 -12.56 5.13
CA ASP A 43 14.92 -13.11 4.77
C ASP A 43 14.79 -13.90 3.46
N LEU A 44 15.48 -13.41 2.42
CA LEU A 44 15.48 -14.05 1.11
C LEU A 44 16.57 -15.12 0.97
N SER A 45 17.37 -15.38 2.00
CA SER A 45 18.45 -16.38 2.00
C SER A 45 17.92 -17.78 1.65
N GLN A 46 16.69 -18.09 2.06
CA GLN A 46 16.00 -19.34 1.72
C GLN A 46 15.77 -19.54 0.21
N TRP A 47 15.81 -18.47 -0.58
CA TRP A 47 15.75 -18.50 -2.05
C TRP A 47 17.11 -18.23 -2.70
N GLY A 48 18.21 -18.30 -1.95
CA GLY A 48 19.57 -18.11 -2.45
C GLY A 48 19.97 -16.65 -2.68
N VAL A 49 19.23 -15.70 -2.11
CA VAL A 49 19.53 -14.26 -2.19
C VAL A 49 19.97 -13.77 -0.82
N ASP A 50 21.21 -13.32 -0.69
CA ASP A 50 21.75 -12.76 0.56
C ASP A 50 21.24 -11.32 0.76
N LYS A 51 19.95 -11.21 1.10
CA LYS A 51 19.25 -9.93 1.29
C LYS A 51 18.02 -10.11 2.17
N VAL A 52 17.78 -9.15 3.06
CA VAL A 52 16.50 -8.97 3.75
C VAL A 52 15.66 -7.96 2.96
N ASP A 53 14.44 -8.34 2.59
CA ASP A 53 13.45 -7.48 1.92
C ASP A 53 12.41 -6.98 2.91
N THR A 54 12.25 -5.66 3.00
CA THR A 54 11.24 -5.04 3.87
C THR A 54 9.96 -4.74 3.08
N ARG A 55 8.86 -5.38 3.47
CA ARG A 55 7.54 -5.19 2.88
C ARG A 55 6.64 -4.42 3.82
N THR A 56 6.05 -3.35 3.30
CA THR A 56 5.08 -2.53 4.04
C THR A 56 3.70 -2.78 3.47
N TYR A 57 2.80 -3.34 4.27
CA TYR A 57 1.41 -3.56 3.89
C TYR A 57 0.59 -2.35 4.29
N MET A 58 -0.20 -1.83 3.35
CA MET A 58 -0.94 -0.60 3.53
C MET A 58 -2.39 -0.77 3.09
N LYS A 59 -3.29 -0.06 3.78
CA LYS A 59 -4.71 0.02 3.43
C LYS A 59 -5.15 1.47 3.29
N ARG A 60 -6.16 1.71 2.47
CA ARG A 60 -6.86 3.00 2.39
C ARG A 60 -8.34 2.72 2.42
N VAL A 61 -9.00 3.27 3.43
CA VAL A 61 -10.46 3.20 3.55
C VAL A 61 -11.08 4.14 2.51
N THR A 62 -12.14 3.67 1.86
CA THR A 62 -12.87 4.49 0.88
C THR A 62 -13.41 5.77 1.52
N ARG A 63 -13.34 6.88 0.77
CA ARG A 63 -14.01 8.13 1.15
C ARG A 63 -15.44 8.20 0.62
N GLY A 64 -15.89 7.15 -0.07
CA GLY A 64 -17.24 7.02 -0.62
C GLY A 64 -18.30 7.07 0.48
N VAL A 65 -19.41 7.74 0.17
CA VAL A 65 -20.52 8.06 1.07
C VAL A 65 -20.98 6.80 1.82
N ARG A 66 -20.78 6.78 3.14
CA ARG A 66 -21.61 5.98 4.05
C ARG A 66 -23.05 6.47 3.85
N GLN A 67 -23.86 5.72 3.12
CA GLN A 67 -25.32 5.80 3.23
C GLN A 67 -25.75 5.20 4.56
#